data_AF-A0A5E7V6J4-F1
#
_entry.id   AF-A0A5E7V6J4-F1
#
_cell.length_a   1.000
_cell.length_b   1.000
_cell.length_c   1.000
_cell.angle_alpha   90.00
_cell.angle_beta   90.00
_cell.angle_gamma   90.00
#
_symmetry.space_group_name_H-M   'P 1'
#
loop_
_entity.id
_entity.type
_entity.pdbx_description
1 polymer ?
#
loop_
_entity_poly.entity_id
_entity_poly.type
_entity_poly.pdbx_seq_one_letter_code
_entity_poly.pdbx_strand_id
1 'polypeptide(L)'
;MPLVTLCVTLWYAERPQLHSHAERGNDLIDNGLKSRCPLFKEAHYVKSLLALLSLVALPILAAEPTLYGRYEYIALPEIGGEVLKAKMDTGALTASLSAKDIETFTRDGDEWVRFRLGTKDASNKVYEHKVARISKIKTRSEEGDDDDEDVAPTKRPVVDLELCLGNVKRTVEVNLTDRSSFNYPLLIGAKALREFGAAVNPARRFTADKPDC
;
A
#
# COMPACT_ATOMS: atom_id res chain seq x y z
N MET A 1 22.91 -45.47 -2.76
CA MET A 1 21.61 -44.80 -3.00
C MET A 1 21.90 -43.42 -3.58
N PRO A 2 21.77 -43.20 -4.89
CA PRO A 2 21.85 -41.88 -5.50
C PRO A 2 20.46 -41.28 -5.79
N LEU A 3 20.46 -39.95 -5.86
CA LEU A 3 19.34 -39.02 -6.01
C LEU A 3 18.39 -39.34 -7.18
N VAL A 4 17.09 -39.20 -6.94
CA VAL A 4 16.06 -39.05 -7.97
C VAL A 4 15.71 -37.56 -8.04
N THR A 5 16.09 -36.89 -9.13
CA THR A 5 15.54 -35.57 -9.48
C THR A 5 14.47 -35.80 -10.54
N LEU A 6 13.20 -35.60 -10.14
CA LEU A 6 12.05 -35.73 -11.02
C LEU A 6 11.93 -34.46 -11.88
N CYS A 7 12.25 -34.57 -13.16
CA CYS A 7 11.98 -33.52 -14.15
C CYS A 7 10.54 -33.70 -14.65
N VAL A 8 9.63 -32.79 -14.28
CA VAL A 8 8.25 -32.80 -14.79
C VAL A 8 8.21 -32.02 -16.09
N THR A 9 7.77 -32.71 -17.14
CA THR A 9 7.64 -32.27 -18.52
C THR A 9 6.53 -31.23 -18.70
N LEU A 10 6.84 -30.15 -19.42
CA LEU A 10 5.82 -29.25 -19.96
C LEU A 10 5.12 -29.94 -21.14
N TRP A 11 3.84 -30.26 -20.95
CA TRP A 11 2.93 -30.62 -22.03
C TRP A 11 2.41 -29.35 -22.69
N TYR A 12 2.75 -29.10 -23.95
CA TYR A 12 1.88 -28.30 -24.82
C TYR A 12 1.96 -28.78 -26.28
N ALA A 13 0.91 -29.53 -26.62
CA ALA A 13 0.25 -29.73 -27.92
C ALA A 13 1.05 -29.53 -29.22
N GLU A 14 1.26 -30.65 -29.91
CA GLU A 14 1.59 -30.75 -31.34
C GLU A 14 0.44 -30.27 -32.24
N ARG A 15 0.79 -29.56 -33.33
CA ARG A 15 0.19 -29.78 -34.65
C ARG A 15 1.20 -29.52 -35.78
N PRO A 16 1.04 -30.19 -36.94
CA PRO A 16 2.15 -30.66 -37.77
C PRO A 16 2.22 -30.03 -39.17
N GLN A 17 3.24 -30.48 -39.92
CA GLN A 17 3.59 -30.22 -41.34
C GLN A 17 4.37 -28.91 -41.58
N LEU A 18 5.52 -28.90 -42.26
CA LEU A 18 5.86 -29.56 -43.51
C LEU A 18 7.36 -29.95 -43.55
N HIS A 19 7.66 -31.11 -44.13
CA HIS A 19 9.02 -31.50 -44.56
C HIS A 19 9.36 -30.86 -45.92
N SER A 20 10.59 -30.34 -46.05
CA SER A 20 11.42 -30.48 -47.25
C SER A 20 12.88 -30.22 -46.81
N HIS A 21 13.69 -31.28 -46.72
CA HIS A 21 14.70 -31.66 -47.72
C HIS A 21 15.68 -30.53 -48.10
N ALA A 22 16.90 -30.60 -47.57
CA ALA A 22 18.10 -30.81 -48.38
C ALA A 22 19.35 -30.93 -47.49
N GLU A 23 19.86 -32.15 -47.37
CA GLU A 23 21.28 -32.40 -47.09
C GLU A 23 22.14 -32.06 -48.31
N ARG A 24 23.23 -31.33 -48.08
CA ARG A 24 24.51 -31.35 -48.83
C ARG A 24 25.37 -30.22 -48.25
N GLY A 25 26.64 -30.38 -47.95
CA GLY A 25 27.55 -31.51 -48.09
C GLY A 25 28.82 -31.19 -47.29
N ASN A 26 29.47 -32.27 -46.87
CA ASN A 26 30.79 -32.25 -46.26
C ASN A 26 31.84 -31.86 -47.32
N ASP A 27 33.07 -31.64 -46.83
CA ASP A 27 34.31 -31.94 -47.55
C ASP A 27 35.00 -30.84 -48.39
N LEU A 28 36.03 -30.23 -47.78
CA LEU A 28 37.47 -30.46 -48.05
C LEU A 28 38.33 -29.20 -48.20
N ILE A 29 39.45 -29.28 -47.46
CA ILE A 29 40.82 -28.96 -47.86
C ILE A 29 41.18 -27.47 -48.05
N ASP A 30 41.83 -27.00 -46.99
CA ASP A 30 42.98 -26.10 -46.93
C ASP A 30 43.89 -26.17 -48.18
N ASN A 31 43.99 -25.05 -48.89
CA ASN A 31 45.18 -24.73 -49.68
C ASN A 31 45.37 -23.22 -49.69
N GLY A 32 46.49 -22.80 -49.10
CA GLY A 32 46.86 -21.41 -48.94
C GLY A 32 46.95 -20.65 -50.27
N LEU A 33 46.40 -19.44 -50.24
CA LEU A 33 46.86 -18.37 -51.12
C LEU A 33 46.94 -17.08 -50.31
N LYS A 34 48.18 -16.70 -50.01
CA LYS A 34 48.55 -15.37 -49.53
C LYS A 34 48.06 -14.34 -50.55
N SER A 35 47.04 -13.58 -50.21
CA SER A 35 46.73 -12.30 -50.84
C SER A 35 46.68 -11.23 -49.76
N ARG A 36 47.77 -10.47 -49.67
CA ARG A 36 47.77 -9.15 -49.03
C ARG A 36 46.84 -8.24 -49.82
N CYS A 37 45.81 -7.71 -49.18
CA CYS A 37 45.10 -6.50 -49.58
C CYS A 37 44.59 -5.78 -48.32
N PRO A 38 44.32 -4.46 -48.38
CA PRO A 38 44.97 -3.51 -47.52
C PRO A 38 44.17 -3.20 -46.27
N LEU A 39 44.91 -2.66 -45.31
CA LEU A 39 44.49 -1.94 -44.13
C LEU A 39 43.33 -0.97 -44.45
N PHE A 40 42.08 -1.40 -44.24
CA PHE A 40 40.94 -0.48 -44.18
C PHE A 40 40.65 -0.20 -42.70
N LYS A 41 41.09 0.98 -42.27
CA LYS A 41 40.84 1.55 -40.96
C LYS A 41 39.34 1.76 -40.81
N GLU A 42 38.66 1.01 -39.93
CA GLU A 42 37.40 1.45 -39.33
C GLU A 42 37.25 0.81 -37.93
N ALA A 43 38.24 1.05 -37.06
CA ALA A 43 38.31 0.46 -35.71
C ALA A 43 37.85 1.40 -34.58
N HIS A 44 37.23 2.54 -34.89
CA HIS A 44 36.94 3.57 -33.89
C HIS A 44 35.45 3.91 -33.69
N TYR A 45 34.56 3.59 -34.64
CA TYR A 45 33.16 4.00 -34.53
C TYR A 45 32.27 3.02 -33.74
N VAL A 46 32.57 1.72 -33.77
CA VAL A 46 31.73 0.69 -33.11
C VAL A 46 31.93 0.66 -31.59
N LYS A 47 33.06 1.13 -31.08
CA LYS A 47 33.33 1.22 -29.63
C LYS A 47 32.58 2.37 -28.96
N SER A 48 32.31 3.44 -29.71
CA SER A 48 31.60 4.61 -29.16
C SER A 48 30.10 4.39 -29.06
N LEU A 49 29.53 3.49 -29.88
CA LEU A 49 28.09 3.20 -29.89
C LEU A 49 27.66 2.22 -28.77
N LEU A 50 28.53 1.28 -28.36
CA LEU A 50 28.25 0.43 -27.19
C LEU A 50 28.35 1.18 -25.85
N ALA A 51 29.18 2.22 -25.77
CA ALA A 51 29.29 3.04 -24.56
C ALA A 51 28.06 3.93 -24.33
N LEU A 52 27.28 4.24 -25.38
CA LEU A 52 26.07 5.06 -25.26
C LEU A 52 24.83 4.23 -24.85
N LEU A 53 24.82 2.93 -25.13
CA LEU A 53 23.70 2.03 -24.82
C LEU A 53 23.69 1.55 -23.35
N SER A 54 24.82 1.63 -22.64
CA SER A 54 24.86 1.31 -21.20
C SER A 54 24.34 2.45 -20.31
N LEU A 55 24.10 3.65 -20.86
CA LEU A 55 23.68 4.82 -20.07
C LEU A 55 22.14 4.92 -19.90
N VAL A 56 21.35 4.07 -20.54
CA VAL A 56 19.87 4.18 -20.57
C VAL A 56 19.18 3.18 -19.63
N ALA A 57 19.90 2.22 -19.06
CA ALA A 57 19.34 1.28 -18.08
C ALA A 57 19.56 1.77 -16.64
N LEU A 58 19.05 2.96 -16.30
CA LEU A 58 18.79 3.25 -14.90
C LEU A 58 17.56 2.41 -14.51
N PRO A 59 17.67 1.43 -13.59
CA PRO A 59 16.49 0.78 -13.08
C PRO A 59 15.64 1.87 -12.43
N ILE A 60 14.43 2.09 -12.95
CA ILE A 60 13.41 2.85 -12.24
C ILE A 60 13.10 2.00 -11.01
N LEU A 61 13.74 2.32 -9.89
CA LEU A 61 13.50 1.64 -8.62
C LEU A 61 12.09 2.07 -8.18
N ALA A 62 11.09 1.31 -8.62
CA ALA A 62 9.76 1.43 -8.05
C ALA A 62 9.91 1.12 -6.55
N ALA A 63 9.61 2.10 -5.70
CA ALA A 63 9.65 1.88 -4.26
C ALA A 63 8.65 0.77 -3.91
N GLU A 64 9.16 -0.39 -3.49
CA GLU A 64 8.30 -1.47 -3.02
C GLU A 64 7.55 -1.02 -1.76
N PRO A 65 6.28 -1.43 -1.60
CA PRO A 65 5.53 -1.06 -0.42
C PRO A 65 6.19 -1.62 0.84
N THR A 66 6.22 -0.83 1.91
CA THR A 66 6.72 -1.29 3.20
C THR A 66 5.76 -2.35 3.75
N LEU A 67 6.29 -3.52 4.08
CA LEU A 67 5.49 -4.64 4.56
C LEU A 67 5.27 -4.55 6.07
N TYR A 68 4.06 -4.21 6.48
CA TYR A 68 3.63 -4.16 7.87
C TYR A 68 2.86 -5.41 8.30
N GLY A 69 2.74 -5.62 9.60
CA GLY A 69 1.89 -6.65 10.19
C GLY A 69 0.40 -6.28 10.16
N ARG A 70 -0.45 -7.24 10.52
CA ARG A 70 -1.91 -7.01 10.67
C ARG A 70 -2.24 -5.97 11.73
N TYR A 71 -1.38 -5.83 12.72
CA TYR A 71 -1.53 -4.90 13.82
C TYR A 71 -0.23 -4.17 14.02
N GLU A 72 -0.29 -2.86 14.25
CA GLU A 72 0.86 -2.00 14.44
C GLU A 72 0.62 -1.01 15.57
N TYR A 73 1.70 -0.41 16.07
CA TYR A 73 1.62 0.77 16.93
C TYR A 73 1.62 2.02 16.05
N ILE A 74 0.70 2.94 16.34
CA ILE A 74 0.61 4.23 15.64
C ILE A 74 0.49 5.33 16.68
N ALA A 75 1.35 6.35 16.57
CA ALA A 75 1.24 7.54 17.41
C ALA A 75 0.34 8.59 16.75
N LEU A 76 -0.38 9.33 17.58
CA LEU A 76 -1.24 10.44 17.18
C LEU A 76 -0.67 11.72 17.80
N PRO A 77 0.27 12.43 17.11
CA PRO A 77 0.90 13.63 17.64
C PRO A 77 -0.11 14.70 18.08
N GLU A 78 -1.17 14.88 17.30
CA GLU A 78 -2.23 15.86 17.55
C GLU A 78 -3.16 15.49 18.71
N ILE A 79 -3.20 14.21 19.08
CA ILE A 79 -4.02 13.68 20.18
C ILE A 79 -3.10 13.40 21.37
N GLY A 80 -2.37 14.43 21.82
CA GLY A 80 -1.50 14.36 22.99
C GLY A 80 -0.31 13.41 22.89
N GLY A 81 0.08 12.99 21.68
CA GLY A 81 1.16 12.03 21.47
C GLY A 81 0.82 10.59 21.87
N GLU A 82 -0.47 10.26 21.97
CA GLU A 82 -0.93 8.94 22.36
C GLU A 82 -0.51 7.86 21.34
N VAL A 83 -0.07 6.71 21.83
CA VAL A 83 0.31 5.55 20.98
C VAL A 83 -0.76 4.48 21.09
N LEU A 84 -1.43 4.20 19.98
CA LEU A 84 -2.54 3.26 19.91
C LEU A 84 -2.18 2.00 19.14
N LYS A 85 -2.76 0.86 19.57
CA LYS A 85 -2.76 -0.36 18.77
C LYS A 85 -3.76 -0.20 17.62
N ALA A 86 -3.25 -0.28 16.41
CA ALA A 86 -4.05 -0.18 15.20
C ALA A 86 -4.23 -1.54 14.53
N LYS A 87 -5.39 -1.76 13.90
CA LYS A 87 -5.60 -2.85 12.95
C LYS A 87 -5.40 -2.31 11.53
N MET A 88 -4.51 -2.93 10.76
CA MET A 88 -4.30 -2.65 9.35
C MET A 88 -5.34 -3.41 8.54
N ASP A 89 -6.37 -2.71 8.05
CA ASP A 89 -7.59 -3.33 7.50
C ASP A 89 -7.80 -2.93 6.03
N THR A 90 -7.32 -3.79 5.14
CA THR A 90 -7.48 -3.61 3.69
C THR A 90 -8.94 -3.70 3.22
N GLY A 91 -9.85 -4.22 4.06
CA GLY A 91 -11.28 -4.34 3.75
C GLY A 91 -12.09 -3.08 4.05
N ALA A 92 -11.51 -2.11 4.76
CA ALA A 92 -12.15 -0.82 5.03
C ALA A 92 -11.52 0.27 4.13
N LEU A 93 -12.32 1.19 3.60
CA LEU A 93 -11.80 2.28 2.77
C LEU A 93 -11.11 3.36 3.61
N THR A 94 -11.82 3.86 4.63
CA THR A 94 -11.40 4.99 5.48
C THR A 94 -10.96 4.50 6.85
N ALA A 95 -10.05 5.22 7.50
CA ALA A 95 -9.62 4.93 8.86
C ALA A 95 -10.74 5.26 9.88
N SER A 96 -10.67 4.66 11.06
CA SER A 96 -11.60 4.97 12.16
C SER A 96 -10.91 4.95 13.51
N LEU A 97 -11.22 5.93 14.36
CA LEU A 97 -10.77 6.04 15.74
C LEU A 97 -11.94 5.86 16.70
N SER A 98 -11.73 4.99 17.68
CA SER A 98 -12.65 4.76 18.79
C SER A 98 -12.67 6.00 19.67
N ALA A 99 -13.82 6.64 19.74
CA ALA A 99 -14.04 7.87 20.49
C ALA A 99 -15.37 7.81 21.24
N LYS A 100 -15.42 8.45 22.42
CA LYS A 100 -16.61 8.58 23.27
C LYS A 100 -16.98 10.04 23.43
N ASP A 101 -18.24 10.30 23.78
CA ASP A 101 -18.78 11.65 24.04
C ASP A 101 -18.46 12.60 22.89
N ILE A 102 -18.77 12.14 21.68
CA ILE A 102 -18.50 12.85 20.45
C ILE A 102 -19.55 13.95 20.32
N GLU A 103 -19.12 15.20 20.47
CA GLU A 103 -19.97 16.39 20.39
C GLU A 103 -19.43 17.34 19.34
N THR A 104 -20.24 17.70 18.35
CA THR A 104 -19.88 18.72 17.35
C THR A 104 -20.33 20.09 17.80
N PHE A 105 -19.49 21.10 17.62
CA PHE A 105 -19.80 22.50 17.96
C PHE A 105 -19.20 23.46 16.93
N THR A 106 -19.68 24.69 16.89
CA THR A 106 -19.12 25.74 16.02
C THR A 106 -18.19 26.65 16.82
N ARG A 107 -17.00 26.92 16.28
CA ARG A 107 -16.04 27.89 16.84
C ARG A 107 -15.50 28.73 15.69
N ASP A 108 -15.64 30.05 15.81
CA ASP A 108 -15.17 31.02 14.82
C ASP A 108 -15.69 30.78 13.38
N GLY A 109 -16.91 30.24 13.26
CA GLY A 109 -17.54 29.92 11.97
C GLY A 109 -17.16 28.55 11.38
N ASP A 110 -16.21 27.84 12.00
CA ASP A 110 -15.81 26.49 11.60
C ASP A 110 -16.53 25.41 12.44
N GLU A 111 -16.74 24.23 11.85
CA GLU A 111 -17.22 23.05 12.57
C GLU A 111 -16.05 22.35 13.30
N TRP A 112 -16.25 22.07 14.58
CA TRP A 112 -15.32 21.39 15.46
C TRP A 112 -15.99 20.18 16.10
N VAL A 113 -15.17 19.24 16.56
CA VAL A 113 -15.61 18.10 17.33
C VAL A 113 -14.80 17.99 18.61
N ARG A 114 -15.49 17.72 19.71
CA ARG A 114 -14.95 17.38 21.01
C ARG A 114 -15.20 15.90 21.27
N PHE A 115 -14.21 15.19 21.79
CA PHE A 115 -14.36 13.76 22.11
C PHE A 115 -13.34 13.29 23.15
N ARG A 116 -13.59 12.12 23.74
CA ARG A 116 -12.64 11.37 24.57
C ARG A 116 -12.16 10.13 23.80
N LEU A 117 -10.94 9.68 24.05
CA LEU A 117 -10.46 8.43 23.44
C LEU A 117 -11.21 7.21 24.00
N GLY A 118 -11.70 6.37 23.11
CA GLY A 118 -12.43 5.15 23.44
C GLY A 118 -11.50 3.95 23.66
N THR A 119 -10.50 4.07 24.52
CA THR A 119 -9.60 2.97 24.91
C THR A 119 -9.91 2.50 26.35
N LYS A 120 -9.47 1.29 26.73
CA LYS A 120 -9.69 0.75 28.09
C LYS A 120 -8.90 1.53 29.16
N ASP A 121 -7.78 2.11 28.77
CA ASP A 121 -6.84 2.83 29.64
C ASP A 121 -6.87 4.34 29.37
N ALA A 122 -7.86 4.84 28.64
CA ALA A 122 -7.92 6.23 28.23
C ALA A 122 -8.01 7.12 29.46
N SER A 123 -7.09 8.09 29.54
CA SER A 123 -7.22 9.22 30.45
C SER A 123 -8.57 9.90 30.21
N ASN A 124 -9.15 10.53 31.23
CA ASN A 124 -10.38 11.31 31.10
C ASN A 124 -10.16 12.64 30.33
N LYS A 125 -9.17 12.66 29.43
CA LYS A 125 -8.74 13.81 28.66
C LYS A 125 -9.69 14.02 27.50
N VAL A 126 -10.10 15.26 27.35
CA VAL A 126 -10.94 15.73 26.27
C VAL A 126 -10.05 16.30 25.18
N TYR A 127 -10.34 15.91 23.94
CA TYR A 127 -9.67 16.38 22.74
C TYR A 127 -10.66 17.19 21.89
N GLU A 128 -10.15 18.20 21.21
CA GLU A 128 -10.91 19.00 20.25
C GLU A 128 -10.17 19.05 18.93
N HIS A 129 -10.89 18.91 17.82
CA HIS A 129 -10.32 18.95 16.49
C HIS A 129 -11.28 19.60 15.50
N LYS A 130 -10.73 20.25 14.47
CA LYS A 130 -11.53 20.77 13.36
C LYS A 130 -12.13 19.61 12.55
N VAL A 131 -13.41 19.71 12.20
CA VAL A 131 -14.10 18.72 11.36
C VAL A 131 -13.70 18.96 9.91
N ALA A 132 -13.15 17.94 9.26
CA ALA A 132 -12.82 17.99 7.83
C ALA A 132 -14.06 17.85 6.97
N ARG A 133 -14.97 16.93 7.35
CA ARG A 133 -16.31 16.80 6.78
C ARG A 133 -17.25 16.02 7.70
N ILE A 134 -18.55 16.19 7.49
CA ILE A 134 -19.58 15.36 8.12
C ILE A 134 -20.01 14.26 7.15
N SER A 135 -19.78 13.00 7.51
CA SER A 135 -20.33 11.87 6.76
C SER A 135 -21.80 11.69 7.15
N LYS A 136 -22.72 12.04 6.24
CA LYS A 136 -24.16 11.71 6.38
C LYS A 136 -24.39 10.27 5.93
N ILE A 137 -24.75 9.37 6.84
CA ILE A 137 -25.26 8.06 6.49
C ILE A 137 -26.76 8.23 6.24
N LYS A 138 -27.22 8.11 4.99
CA LYS A 138 -28.65 7.96 4.70
C LYS A 138 -29.08 6.56 5.10
N THR A 139 -29.94 6.44 6.10
CA THR A 139 -30.63 5.20 6.44
C THR A 139 -31.64 4.88 5.33
N ARG A 140 -31.77 3.60 5.00
CA ARG A 140 -32.56 3.09 3.86
C ARG A 140 -34.09 3.12 4.10
N SER A 141 -34.55 3.86 5.09
CA SER A 141 -35.92 3.80 5.62
C SER A 141 -36.79 5.02 5.26
N GLU A 142 -36.39 5.86 4.30
CA GLU A 142 -37.21 6.98 3.78
C GLU A 142 -38.24 6.52 2.72
N GLU A 143 -38.72 5.28 2.77
CA GLU A 143 -39.78 4.77 1.89
C GLU A 143 -40.76 3.96 2.76
N GLY A 144 -41.51 4.68 3.58
CA GLY A 144 -42.49 4.15 4.52
C GLY A 144 -42.96 5.26 5.42
N ASP A 145 -44.10 5.85 5.06
CA ASP A 145 -44.85 6.77 5.91
C ASP A 145 -45.11 6.13 7.28
N ASP A 146 -45.23 7.02 8.27
CA ASP A 146 -45.78 6.83 9.61
C ASP A 146 -44.80 6.47 10.74
N ASP A 147 -44.91 7.29 11.78
CA ASP A 147 -44.37 7.26 13.14
C ASP A 147 -43.03 7.97 13.41
N ASP A 148 -43.19 9.18 13.98
CA ASP A 148 -42.20 10.07 14.56
C ASP A 148 -41.33 9.37 15.63
N GLU A 149 -40.24 8.75 15.21
CA GLU A 149 -39.00 8.77 15.96
C GLU A 149 -37.96 9.51 15.12
N ASP A 150 -37.59 10.72 15.54
CA ASP A 150 -36.43 11.46 15.06
C ASP A 150 -35.15 10.63 15.31
N VAL A 151 -34.95 9.54 14.58
CA VAL A 151 -33.67 8.85 14.49
C VAL A 151 -32.79 9.73 13.64
N ALA A 152 -32.28 10.79 14.26
CA ALA A 152 -31.33 11.69 13.65
C ALA A 152 -30.23 10.84 12.99
N PRO A 153 -29.98 11.00 11.67
CA PRO A 153 -28.99 10.19 10.98
C PRO A 153 -27.68 10.28 11.75
N THR A 154 -27.09 9.14 12.10
CA THR A 154 -25.85 9.10 12.90
C THR A 154 -24.72 9.78 12.12
N LYS A 155 -24.57 11.10 12.33
CA LYS A 155 -23.50 11.90 11.75
C LYS A 155 -22.21 11.46 12.40
N ARG A 156 -21.30 10.93 11.58
CA ARG A 156 -19.95 10.58 12.03
C ARG A 156 -19.03 11.72 11.60
N PRO A 157 -18.51 12.53 12.54
CA PRO A 157 -17.53 13.55 12.20
C PRO A 157 -16.27 12.86 11.68
N VAL A 158 -15.76 13.38 10.56
CA VAL A 158 -14.50 12.98 9.97
C VAL A 158 -13.50 14.09 10.24
N VAL A 159 -12.35 13.72 10.78
CA VAL A 159 -11.24 14.62 11.08
C VAL A 159 -10.03 14.19 10.28
N ASP A 160 -9.22 15.14 9.84
CA ASP A 160 -7.89 14.85 9.32
C ASP A 160 -6.91 14.78 10.48
N LEU A 161 -6.23 13.65 10.67
CA LEU A 161 -5.27 13.47 11.75
C LEU A 161 -3.92 13.04 11.18
N GLU A 162 -2.85 13.66 11.67
CA GLU A 162 -1.50 13.16 11.49
C GLU A 162 -1.31 11.86 12.29
N LEU A 163 -0.90 10.82 11.56
CA LEU A 163 -0.57 9.51 12.10
C LEU A 163 0.91 9.23 11.87
N CYS A 164 1.57 8.71 12.90
CA CYS A 164 2.96 8.32 12.91
C CYS A 164 3.06 6.78 12.99
N LEU A 165 3.55 6.13 11.92
CA LEU A 165 3.74 4.69 11.82
C LEU A 165 5.22 4.40 11.55
N GLY A 166 5.90 3.75 12.51
CA GLY A 166 7.37 3.67 12.48
C GLY A 166 7.97 5.07 12.45
N ASN A 167 8.70 5.38 11.38
CA ASN A 167 9.32 6.68 11.12
C ASN A 167 8.58 7.54 10.07
N VAL A 168 7.38 7.15 9.65
CA VAL A 168 6.62 7.82 8.59
C VAL A 168 5.41 8.55 9.18
N LYS A 169 5.28 9.84 8.84
CA LYS A 169 4.10 10.66 9.15
C LYS A 169 3.22 10.87 7.94
N ARG A 170 1.91 10.70 8.11
CA ARG A 170 0.88 11.01 7.11
C ARG A 170 -0.37 11.56 7.77
N THR A 171 -0.91 12.64 7.20
CA THR A 171 -2.25 13.13 7.53
C THR A 171 -3.28 12.29 6.77
N VAL A 172 -4.26 11.73 7.48
CA VAL A 172 -5.31 10.90 6.88
C VAL A 172 -6.67 11.22 7.47
N GLU A 173 -7.73 10.99 6.68
CA GLU A 173 -9.10 11.09 7.16
C GLU A 173 -9.44 9.95 8.12
N VAL A 174 -9.94 10.31 9.30
CA VAL A 174 -10.32 9.39 10.37
C VAL A 174 -11.76 9.64 10.78
N ASN A 175 -12.59 8.59 10.71
CA ASN A 175 -13.95 8.62 11.25
C ASN A 175 -13.92 8.48 12.77
N LEU A 176 -14.56 9.39 13.49
CA LEU A 176 -14.80 9.22 14.93
C LEU A 176 -16.06 8.40 15.15
N THR A 177 -15.96 7.32 15.93
CA THR A 177 -17.06 6.40 16.19
C THR A 177 -16.88 5.73 17.55
N ASP A 178 -17.96 5.46 18.26
CA ASP A 178 -17.86 4.62 19.45
C ASP A 178 -17.62 3.16 19.04
N ARG A 179 -16.44 2.67 19.38
CA ARG A 179 -16.02 1.26 19.21
C ARG A 179 -15.34 0.77 20.48
N SER A 180 -15.76 1.27 21.64
CA SER A 180 -15.16 0.95 22.93
C SER A 180 -15.23 -0.53 23.32
N SER A 181 -16.11 -1.31 22.69
CA SER A 181 -16.18 -2.76 22.83
C SER A 181 -15.09 -3.53 22.06
N PHE A 182 -14.34 -2.88 21.17
CA PHE A 182 -13.32 -3.52 20.34
C PHE A 182 -11.92 -3.45 20.98
N ASN A 183 -11.07 -4.44 20.66
CA ASN A 183 -9.71 -4.53 21.20
C ASN A 183 -8.70 -3.58 20.54
N TYR A 184 -9.02 -3.00 19.38
CA TYR A 184 -8.15 -2.08 18.64
C TYR A 184 -8.89 -0.75 18.46
N PRO A 185 -8.48 0.30 19.18
CA PRO A 185 -9.17 1.58 19.11
C PRO A 185 -8.93 2.31 17.78
N LEU A 186 -7.86 1.97 17.05
CA LEU A 186 -7.58 2.55 15.74
C LEU A 186 -7.66 1.47 14.63
N LEU A 187 -8.26 1.85 13.50
CA LEU A 187 -8.32 1.03 12.30
C LEU A 187 -7.80 1.86 11.13
N ILE A 188 -6.85 1.30 10.39
CA ILE A 188 -6.24 1.94 9.21
C ILE A 188 -6.84 1.30 7.96
N GLY A 189 -7.63 2.07 7.22
CA GLY A 189 -8.25 1.64 5.97
C GLY A 189 -7.31 1.73 4.77
N ALA A 190 -7.74 1.19 3.62
CA ALA A 190 -7.03 1.13 2.36
C ALA A 190 -6.54 2.51 1.86
N LYS A 191 -7.31 3.59 2.10
CA LYS A 191 -6.87 4.94 1.72
C LYS A 191 -5.60 5.33 2.47
N ALA A 192 -5.59 5.18 3.80
CA ALA A 192 -4.43 5.46 4.63
C ALA A 192 -3.25 4.52 4.33
N LEU A 193 -3.50 3.23 4.10
CA LEU A 193 -2.45 2.27 3.70
C LEU A 193 -1.72 2.71 2.43
N ARG A 194 -2.44 3.27 1.44
CA ARG A 194 -1.83 3.82 0.23
C ARG A 194 -0.94 5.04 0.53
N GLU A 195 -1.37 5.95 1.40
CA GLU A 195 -0.57 7.13 1.79
C GLU A 195 0.73 6.73 2.50
N PHE A 196 0.70 5.65 3.28
CA PHE A 196 1.89 5.07 3.92
C PHE A 196 2.76 4.23 2.98
N GLY A 197 2.31 3.95 1.75
CA GLY A 197 2.98 2.99 0.86
C GLY A 197 3.07 1.60 1.51
N ALA A 198 2.00 1.18 2.20
CA ALA A 198 1.98 -0.02 3.04
C ALA A 198 1.39 -1.25 2.33
N ALA A 199 2.03 -2.39 2.50
CA ALA A 199 1.46 -3.72 2.28
C ALA A 199 1.24 -4.40 3.64
N VAL A 200 0.24 -5.29 3.75
CA VAL A 200 -0.12 -5.94 5.02
C VAL A 200 0.14 -7.43 4.94
N ASN A 201 1.02 -7.93 5.81
CA ASN A 201 1.22 -9.36 6.06
C ASN A 201 0.37 -9.80 7.27
N PRO A 202 -0.71 -10.59 7.06
CA PRO A 202 -1.61 -10.97 8.14
C PRO A 202 -0.97 -11.93 9.16
N ALA A 203 0.15 -12.58 8.83
CA ALA A 203 0.87 -13.49 9.71
C ALA A 203 1.81 -12.77 10.70
N ARG A 204 2.05 -11.47 10.51
CA ARG A 204 2.94 -10.67 11.37
C ARG A 204 2.18 -9.60 12.15
N ARG A 205 2.81 -9.08 13.20
CA ARG A 205 2.27 -8.04 14.10
C ARG A 205 3.44 -7.22 14.65
N PHE A 206 3.21 -5.93 14.86
CA PHE A 206 4.16 -4.99 15.48
C PHE A 206 5.52 -5.00 14.79
N THR A 207 5.52 -4.93 13.46
CA THR A 207 6.73 -4.98 12.64
C THR A 207 7.42 -3.63 12.50
N ALA A 208 6.69 -2.54 12.76
CA ALA A 208 7.23 -1.17 12.73
C ALA A 208 7.88 -0.72 14.05
N ASP A 209 7.97 -1.63 15.04
CA ASP A 209 8.33 -1.32 16.43
C ASP A 209 7.50 -0.15 17.01
N LYS A 210 8.05 0.58 17.98
CA LYS A 210 7.41 1.78 18.51
C LYS A 210 7.64 2.95 17.52
N PRO A 211 6.62 3.76 17.22
CA PRO A 211 6.79 4.94 16.38
C PRO A 211 7.83 5.90 16.96
N ASP A 212 8.71 6.42 16.10
CA ASP A 212 9.86 7.28 16.46
C ASP A 212 9.85 8.63 15.71
N CYS A 213 8.69 8.98 15.18
CA CYS A 213 8.39 10.29 14.65
C CYS A 213 7.64 11.16 15.69
#